data_AF-A0A818WLI4-F1
#
_entry.id   AF-A0A818WLI4-F1
#
_cell.length_a   1.000
_cell.length_b   1.000
_cell.length_c   1.000
_cell.angle_alpha   90.00
_cell.angle_beta   90.00
_cell.angle_gamma   90.00
#
_symmetry.space_group_name_H-M   'P 1'
#
loop_
_entity.id
_entity.type
_entity.pdbx_description
1 polymer ?
#
loop_
_entity_poly.entity_id
_entity_poly.type
_entity_poly.pdbx_seq_one_letter_code
_entity_poly.pdbx_strand_id
1 'polypeptide(L)'
;MLNEEYSNKTEQRKTSKKSNYEKKKKTKKCNCRSGCSKRSCYCYKSNRGCDSSCGCGSSCQNLFNHLDYFFGEDSKCTAHPCFVDWLVKNVKTADELQKIDREALQQKIMNCGRFSELSDDEDFQKWLKKWNRIKANEKLDHIQKFFRMLLSDDATMHYYSFCNDDLAEDDCDWHCTICKTCRDWREWHCDGCNKCSYGTTLPCQRCERKNQMFSFWRYIAVLYAQYFGISILSLEILDDILNIFIFTKLRTSRETLSTFYLLGAVIGNFLQLILAMTTRIVTVCFNHGLTRFSLAWCKLTSIY
;
A
#
# COMPACT_ATOMS: atom_id res chain seq x y z
N MET A 1 14.95 -7.35 24.88
CA MET A 1 14.46 -6.01 24.48
C MET A 1 14.40 -5.81 22.96
N LEU A 2 15.49 -5.90 22.19
CA LEU A 2 15.42 -5.73 20.71
C LEU A 2 14.53 -6.78 20.00
N ASN A 3 14.50 -8.04 20.46
CA ASN A 3 13.67 -9.10 19.86
C ASN A 3 12.16 -8.96 20.17
N GLU A 4 11.80 -8.44 21.34
CA GLU A 4 10.39 -8.18 21.70
C GLU A 4 9.83 -6.98 20.93
N GLU A 5 10.66 -5.98 20.65
CA GLU A 5 10.26 -4.81 19.87
C GLU A 5 10.04 -5.15 18.38
N TYR A 6 10.82 -6.10 17.84
CA TYR A 6 10.62 -6.60 16.48
C TYR A 6 9.34 -7.45 16.37
N SER A 7 9.09 -8.34 17.34
CA SER A 7 7.87 -9.17 17.39
C SER A 7 6.59 -8.32 17.47
N ASN A 8 6.56 -7.31 18.36
CA ASN A 8 5.41 -6.41 18.51
C ASN A 8 5.14 -5.56 17.26
N LYS A 9 6.20 -5.12 16.54
CA LYS A 9 6.03 -4.38 15.27
C LYS A 9 5.44 -5.25 14.17
N THR A 10 5.80 -6.53 14.12
CA THR A 10 5.24 -7.48 13.16
C THR A 10 3.75 -7.75 13.44
N GLU A 11 3.37 -7.87 14.70
CA GLU A 11 1.97 -8.14 15.10
C GLU A 11 1.04 -6.93 14.90
N GLN A 12 1.51 -5.71 15.19
CA GLN A 12 0.80 -4.47 14.86
C GLN A 12 0.69 -4.21 13.34
N ARG A 13 1.67 -4.68 12.55
CA ARG A 13 1.61 -4.62 11.07
C ARG A 13 0.66 -5.66 10.47
N LYS A 14 0.62 -6.87 11.02
CA LYS A 14 -0.34 -7.93 10.64
C LYS A 14 -1.80 -7.46 10.81
N THR A 15 -2.11 -6.74 11.88
CA THR A 15 -3.48 -6.25 12.16
C THR A 15 -3.86 -5.01 11.33
N SER A 16 -2.91 -4.14 10.99
CA SER A 16 -3.15 -2.94 10.19
C SER A 16 -3.25 -3.20 8.67
N LYS A 17 -2.41 -4.09 8.08
CA LYS A 17 -2.56 -4.52 6.67
C LYS A 17 -3.89 -5.26 6.45
N LYS A 18 -4.25 -6.19 7.35
CA LYS A 18 -5.49 -6.99 7.27
C LYS A 18 -6.76 -6.11 7.34
N SER A 19 -6.80 -5.13 8.25
CA SER A 19 -7.97 -4.26 8.42
C SER A 19 -8.19 -3.23 7.30
N ASN A 20 -7.13 -2.76 6.63
CA ASN A 20 -7.26 -1.86 5.47
C ASN A 20 -7.58 -2.60 4.16
N TYR A 21 -7.11 -3.84 4.00
CA TYR A 21 -7.43 -4.68 2.83
C TYR A 21 -8.85 -5.25 2.90
N GLU A 22 -9.32 -5.68 4.07
CA GLU A 22 -10.69 -6.17 4.27
C GLU A 22 -11.75 -5.06 4.12
N LYS A 23 -11.48 -3.84 4.57
CA LYS A 23 -12.47 -2.73 4.54
C LYS A 23 -12.81 -2.18 3.14
N LYS A 24 -12.08 -2.54 2.08
CA LYS A 24 -12.37 -2.06 0.70
C LYS A 24 -12.86 -3.13 -0.28
N LYS A 25 -12.88 -4.41 0.10
CA LYS A 25 -13.31 -5.49 -0.80
C LYS A 25 -14.83 -5.69 -0.71
N LYS A 26 -15.63 -4.72 -1.20
CA LYS A 26 -17.00 -5.04 -1.62
C LYS A 26 -16.88 -6.18 -2.63
N THR A 27 -17.39 -7.35 -2.30
CA THR A 27 -17.34 -8.55 -3.14
C THR A 27 -18.13 -8.30 -4.42
N LYS A 28 -17.48 -7.73 -5.43
CA LYS A 28 -18.10 -7.54 -6.75
C LYS A 28 -18.39 -8.94 -7.31
N LYS A 29 -19.68 -9.22 -7.51
CA LYS A 29 -20.17 -10.46 -8.11
C LYS A 29 -19.76 -10.52 -9.58
N CYS A 30 -19.40 -11.71 -10.07
CA CYS A 30 -19.23 -11.94 -11.51
C CYS A 30 -20.57 -12.19 -12.18
N ASN A 31 -20.83 -11.47 -13.29
CA ASN A 31 -22.01 -11.69 -14.14
C ASN A 31 -21.69 -12.58 -15.35
N CYS A 32 -20.75 -13.52 -15.19
CA CYS A 32 -20.30 -14.37 -16.29
C CYS A 32 -21.36 -15.42 -16.61
N ARG A 33 -21.84 -15.47 -17.86
CA ARG A 33 -22.76 -16.50 -18.36
C ARG A 33 -22.07 -17.71 -18.98
N SER A 34 -20.81 -17.57 -19.37
CA SER A 34 -20.03 -18.59 -20.09
C SER A 34 -19.05 -19.35 -19.19
N GLY A 35 -19.43 -19.62 -17.94
CA GLY A 35 -18.65 -20.50 -17.05
C GLY A 35 -17.29 -19.99 -16.55
N CYS A 36 -17.02 -18.68 -16.46
CA CYS A 36 -15.83 -18.13 -15.76
C CYS A 36 -14.43 -18.66 -16.16
N SER A 37 -14.29 -19.36 -17.30
CA SER A 37 -13.00 -19.88 -17.79
C SER A 37 -12.11 -18.81 -18.44
N LYS A 38 -12.70 -17.66 -18.81
CA LYS A 38 -12.00 -16.57 -19.48
C LYS A 38 -11.43 -15.56 -18.49
N ARG A 39 -10.28 -14.98 -18.84
CA ARG A 39 -9.63 -13.86 -18.12
C ARG A 39 -10.49 -12.58 -18.03
N SER A 40 -11.63 -12.52 -18.72
CA SER A 40 -12.60 -11.42 -18.57
C SER A 40 -13.40 -11.51 -17.27
N CYS A 41 -13.49 -12.70 -16.65
CA CYS A 41 -14.19 -12.87 -15.38
C CYS A 41 -13.51 -12.08 -14.26
N TYR A 42 -14.32 -11.36 -13.47
CA TYR A 42 -13.82 -10.57 -12.34
C TYR A 42 -13.12 -11.44 -11.28
N CYS A 43 -13.71 -12.57 -10.89
CA CYS A 43 -13.10 -13.48 -9.92
C CYS A 43 -11.77 -14.04 -10.43
N TYR A 44 -11.70 -14.37 -11.72
CA TYR A 44 -10.47 -14.79 -12.37
C TYR A 44 -9.40 -13.68 -12.32
N LYS A 45 -9.76 -12.43 -12.66
CA LYS A 45 -8.83 -11.27 -12.58
C LYS A 45 -8.37 -10.97 -11.15
N SER A 46 -9.19 -11.31 -10.17
CA SER A 46 -8.89 -11.17 -8.74
C SER A 46 -8.24 -12.41 -8.13
N ASN A 47 -7.76 -13.36 -8.96
CA ASN A 47 -7.03 -14.55 -8.50
C ASN A 47 -7.76 -15.40 -7.46
N ARG A 48 -9.10 -15.47 -7.56
CA ARG A 48 -9.94 -16.14 -6.57
C ARG A 48 -10.96 -17.06 -7.21
N GLY A 49 -11.34 -18.09 -6.45
CA GLY A 49 -12.51 -18.91 -6.75
C GLY A 49 -13.79 -18.07 -6.84
N CYS A 50 -14.75 -18.55 -7.60
CA CYS A 50 -16.11 -18.05 -7.58
C CYS A 50 -16.82 -18.58 -6.33
N ASP A 51 -17.55 -17.72 -5.64
CA ASP A 51 -18.42 -18.12 -4.54
C ASP A 51 -19.84 -18.43 -5.07
N SER A 52 -20.73 -18.82 -4.14
CA SER A 52 -22.15 -19.06 -4.42
C SER A 52 -22.91 -17.85 -4.99
N SER A 53 -22.30 -16.66 -4.96
CA SER A 53 -22.90 -15.44 -5.50
C SER A 53 -22.57 -15.19 -6.97
N CYS A 54 -21.72 -16.01 -7.61
CA CYS A 54 -21.40 -15.84 -9.02
C CYS A 54 -22.55 -16.30 -9.94
N GLY A 55 -22.83 -15.52 -10.98
CA GLY A 55 -23.92 -15.78 -11.92
C GLY A 55 -23.74 -16.99 -12.85
N CYS A 56 -22.63 -17.72 -12.76
CA CYS A 56 -22.37 -18.92 -13.57
C CYS A 56 -22.98 -20.20 -12.97
N GLY A 57 -23.40 -20.20 -11.70
CA GLY A 57 -23.96 -21.37 -11.03
C GLY A 57 -23.05 -22.61 -11.08
N SER A 58 -23.65 -23.78 -11.29
CA SER A 58 -22.96 -25.08 -11.38
C SER A 58 -22.08 -25.25 -12.63
N SER A 59 -22.23 -24.38 -13.63
CA SER A 59 -21.43 -24.42 -14.87
C SER A 59 -20.10 -23.66 -14.76
N CYS A 60 -19.67 -23.30 -13.55
CA CYS A 60 -18.45 -22.55 -13.31
C CYS A 60 -17.20 -23.39 -13.60
N GLN A 61 -16.42 -22.96 -14.59
CA GLN A 61 -15.13 -23.53 -14.98
C GLN A 61 -13.97 -22.63 -14.51
N ASN A 62 -14.16 -21.88 -13.41
CA ASN A 62 -13.06 -21.12 -12.83
C ASN A 62 -12.08 -22.11 -12.17
N LEU A 63 -10.86 -22.18 -12.70
CA LEU A 63 -9.80 -23.06 -12.19
C LEU A 63 -9.54 -22.84 -10.68
N PHE A 64 -9.71 -21.61 -10.21
CA PHE A 64 -9.46 -21.24 -8.82
C PHE A 64 -10.52 -21.75 -7.83
N ASN A 65 -11.59 -22.39 -8.31
CA ASN A 65 -12.51 -23.11 -7.43
C ASN A 65 -11.89 -24.38 -6.85
N HIS A 66 -10.85 -24.90 -7.50
CA HIS A 66 -10.17 -26.15 -7.15
C HIS A 66 -8.83 -25.90 -6.41
N LEU A 67 -8.70 -24.75 -5.74
CA LEU A 67 -7.52 -24.44 -4.94
C LEU A 67 -7.46 -25.28 -3.65
N ASP A 68 -8.58 -25.85 -3.22
CA ASP A 68 -8.67 -26.87 -2.17
C ASP A 68 -7.76 -28.09 -2.44
N TYR A 69 -7.50 -28.41 -3.71
CA TYR A 69 -6.53 -29.43 -4.07
C TYR A 69 -5.13 -29.14 -3.49
N PHE A 70 -4.71 -27.86 -3.50
CA PHE A 70 -3.42 -27.42 -2.95
C PHE A 70 -3.52 -27.00 -1.49
N PHE A 71 -4.61 -26.38 -1.08
CA PHE A 71 -4.73 -25.73 0.22
C PHE A 71 -5.62 -26.47 1.21
N GLY A 72 -6.31 -27.55 0.82
CA GLY A 72 -7.29 -28.24 1.64
C GLY A 72 -8.65 -27.53 1.67
N GLU A 73 -9.72 -28.31 1.88
CA GLU A 73 -11.12 -27.85 1.83
C GLU A 73 -11.44 -26.78 2.89
N ASP A 74 -10.83 -26.87 4.07
CA ASP A 74 -11.08 -25.96 5.19
C ASP A 74 -10.39 -24.59 5.03
N SER A 75 -9.56 -24.43 4.00
CA SER A 75 -8.80 -23.20 3.81
C SER A 75 -9.57 -22.20 2.96
N LYS A 76 -9.85 -21.03 3.54
CA LYS A 76 -10.40 -19.86 2.80
C LYS A 76 -9.28 -19.05 2.12
N CYS A 77 -8.14 -19.66 1.87
CA CYS A 77 -6.95 -18.98 1.39
C CYS A 77 -7.07 -18.59 -0.08
N THR A 78 -6.61 -17.40 -0.42
CA THR A 78 -6.38 -17.00 -1.82
C THR A 78 -4.98 -17.42 -2.25
N ALA A 79 -4.81 -17.78 -3.52
CA ALA A 79 -3.50 -18.10 -4.07
C ALA A 79 -2.69 -16.82 -4.32
N HIS A 80 -1.39 -16.85 -4.03
CA HIS A 80 -0.48 -15.75 -4.32
C HIS A 80 -0.45 -15.50 -5.84
N PRO A 81 -0.41 -14.23 -6.32
CA PRO A 81 -0.50 -13.93 -7.75
C PRO A 81 0.58 -14.60 -8.61
N CYS A 82 1.77 -14.85 -8.07
CA CYS A 82 2.83 -15.57 -8.78
C CYS A 82 2.44 -17.03 -9.06
N PHE A 83 1.90 -17.73 -8.06
CA PHE A 83 1.42 -19.10 -8.19
C PHE A 83 0.24 -19.19 -9.15
N VAL A 84 -0.66 -18.21 -9.10
CA VAL A 84 -1.81 -18.12 -10.01
C VAL A 84 -1.35 -18.04 -11.47
N ASP A 85 -0.40 -17.17 -11.77
CA ASP A 85 0.12 -17.07 -13.13
C ASP A 85 0.87 -18.33 -13.58
N TRP A 86 1.55 -19.03 -12.67
CA TRP A 86 2.12 -20.34 -12.94
C TRP A 86 1.02 -21.38 -13.24
N LEU A 87 -0.03 -21.46 -12.43
CA LEU A 87 -1.15 -22.39 -12.65
C LEU A 87 -1.80 -22.16 -14.01
N VAL A 88 -2.14 -20.91 -14.34
CA VAL A 88 -2.80 -20.57 -15.61
C VAL A 88 -1.92 -20.88 -16.83
N LYS A 89 -0.59 -20.86 -16.69
CA LYS A 89 0.34 -21.22 -17.77
C LYS A 89 0.42 -22.73 -17.97
N ASN A 90 0.34 -23.51 -16.88
CA ASN A 90 0.60 -24.96 -16.91
C ASN A 90 -0.68 -25.81 -16.90
N VAL A 91 -1.83 -25.23 -16.56
CA VAL A 91 -3.09 -25.93 -16.36
C VAL A 91 -4.23 -25.21 -17.07
N LYS A 92 -4.92 -25.92 -17.96
CA LYS A 92 -6.07 -25.40 -18.72
C LYS A 92 -7.40 -25.86 -18.15
N THR A 93 -7.44 -27.02 -17.52
CA THR A 93 -8.68 -27.65 -17.01
C THR A 93 -8.53 -28.11 -15.56
N ALA A 94 -9.65 -28.31 -14.86
CA ALA A 94 -9.65 -28.86 -13.51
C ALA A 94 -9.05 -30.29 -13.47
N ASP A 95 -9.31 -31.09 -14.50
CA ASP A 95 -8.77 -32.45 -14.61
C ASP A 95 -7.24 -32.45 -14.76
N GLU A 96 -6.68 -31.46 -15.47
CA GLU A 96 -5.22 -31.27 -15.54
C GLU A 96 -4.63 -30.82 -14.20
N LEU A 97 -5.37 -30.04 -13.41
CA LEU A 97 -4.93 -29.60 -12.09
C LEU A 97 -4.69 -30.78 -11.15
N GLN A 98 -5.59 -31.77 -11.17
CA GLN A 98 -5.49 -32.97 -10.34
C GLN A 98 -4.32 -33.90 -10.72
N LYS A 99 -3.78 -33.74 -11.94
CA LYS A 99 -2.60 -34.48 -12.43
C LYS A 99 -1.27 -33.88 -11.95
N ILE A 100 -1.27 -32.70 -11.34
CA ILE A 100 -0.05 -32.12 -10.78
C ILE A 100 0.41 -32.98 -9.60
N ASP A 101 1.62 -33.52 -9.71
CA ASP A 101 2.25 -34.21 -8.59
C ASP A 101 2.65 -33.20 -7.51
N ARG A 102 1.88 -33.19 -6.42
CA ARG A 102 2.10 -32.32 -5.26
C ARG A 102 3.40 -32.64 -4.53
N GLU A 103 3.84 -33.89 -4.51
CA GLU A 103 5.10 -34.25 -3.86
C GLU A 103 6.28 -33.73 -4.68
N ALA A 104 6.24 -33.90 -6.00
CA ALA A 104 7.25 -33.35 -6.89
C ALA A 104 7.31 -31.81 -6.81
N LEU A 105 6.16 -31.14 -6.78
CA LEU A 105 6.10 -29.68 -6.62
C LEU A 105 6.65 -29.23 -5.26
N GLN A 106 6.32 -29.94 -4.18
CA GLN A 106 6.85 -29.67 -2.86
C GLN A 106 8.36 -29.85 -2.80
N GLN A 107 8.89 -30.96 -3.34
CA GLN A 107 10.34 -31.19 -3.43
C GLN A 107 11.04 -30.11 -4.24
N LYS A 108 10.44 -29.67 -5.36
CA LYS A 108 10.97 -28.56 -6.15
C LYS A 108 11.15 -27.29 -5.29
N ILE A 109 10.10 -26.92 -4.53
CA ILE A 109 10.15 -25.74 -3.66
C ILE A 109 11.18 -25.93 -2.54
N MET A 110 11.28 -27.13 -1.95
CA MET A 110 12.26 -27.43 -0.90
C MET A 110 13.71 -27.34 -1.38
N ASN A 111 13.95 -27.55 -2.68
CA ASN A 111 15.29 -27.54 -3.27
C ASN A 111 15.71 -26.15 -3.78
N CYS A 112 14.95 -25.09 -3.51
CA CYS A 112 15.34 -23.74 -3.90
C CYS A 112 16.51 -23.20 -3.06
N GLY A 113 17.26 -22.25 -3.63
CA GLY A 113 18.52 -21.77 -3.05
C GLY A 113 18.36 -21.07 -1.70
N ARG A 114 17.27 -20.32 -1.51
CA ARG A 114 17.03 -19.54 -0.27
C ARG A 114 16.20 -20.29 0.77
N PHE A 115 15.99 -21.60 0.62
CA PHE A 115 15.15 -22.38 1.55
C PHE A 115 15.62 -22.31 3.01
N SER A 116 16.93 -22.11 3.23
CA SER A 116 17.50 -21.91 4.57
C SER A 116 16.98 -20.65 5.27
N GLU A 117 16.50 -19.63 4.56
CA GLU A 117 15.99 -18.39 5.16
C GLU A 117 14.65 -18.60 5.89
N LEU A 118 13.95 -19.70 5.58
CA LEU A 118 12.80 -20.15 6.38
C LEU A 118 13.24 -20.76 7.72
N SER A 119 14.53 -20.78 8.06
CA SER A 119 15.03 -21.25 9.36
C SER A 119 14.45 -20.49 10.53
N ASP A 120 14.18 -19.20 10.31
CA ASP A 120 13.81 -18.26 11.37
C ASP A 120 12.29 -18.21 11.60
N ASP A 121 11.49 -18.79 10.69
CA ASP A 121 10.04 -18.91 10.85
C ASP A 121 9.70 -20.10 11.76
N GLU A 122 9.18 -19.79 12.95
CA GLU A 122 8.85 -20.79 13.97
C GLU A 122 7.79 -21.81 13.49
N ASP A 123 6.80 -21.36 12.73
CA ASP A 123 5.74 -22.22 12.20
C ASP A 123 6.29 -23.17 11.14
N PHE A 124 7.26 -22.68 10.34
CA PHE A 124 7.95 -23.48 9.35
C PHE A 124 8.85 -24.53 10.00
N GLN A 125 9.58 -24.17 11.04
CA GLN A 125 10.39 -25.12 11.81
C GLN A 125 9.53 -26.20 12.48
N LYS A 126 8.37 -25.82 13.03
CA LYS A 126 7.38 -26.80 13.55
C LYS A 126 6.91 -27.74 12.45
N TRP A 127 6.62 -27.19 11.26
CA TRP A 127 6.23 -27.98 10.10
C TRP A 127 7.32 -28.97 9.67
N LEU A 128 8.58 -28.53 9.57
CA LEU A 128 9.71 -29.35 9.13
C LEU A 128 10.01 -30.49 10.12
N LYS A 129 9.96 -30.22 11.43
CA LYS A 129 10.13 -31.24 12.47
C LYS A 129 9.07 -32.34 12.39
N LYS A 130 7.82 -31.97 12.08
CA LYS A 130 6.71 -32.91 11.91
C LYS A 130 6.86 -33.72 10.62
N TRP A 131 7.31 -33.10 9.53
CA TRP A 131 7.51 -33.77 8.24
C TRP A 131 8.39 -35.01 8.34
N ASN A 132 9.52 -34.92 9.05
CA ASN A 132 10.46 -36.04 9.20
C ASN A 132 9.90 -37.23 10.02
N ARG A 133 8.75 -37.06 10.67
CA ARG A 133 8.12 -38.08 11.54
C ARG A 133 6.77 -38.53 11.01
N ILE A 134 6.33 -37.99 9.88
CA ILE A 134 4.95 -38.17 9.42
C ILE A 134 4.76 -39.55 8.77
N LYS A 135 3.59 -40.15 9.04
CA LYS A 135 3.16 -41.38 8.37
C LYS A 135 2.58 -41.05 6.99
N ALA A 136 2.60 -42.04 6.09
CA ALA A 136 2.13 -41.86 4.71
C ALA A 136 0.68 -41.34 4.61
N ASN A 137 -0.20 -41.74 5.52
CA ASN A 137 -1.62 -41.34 5.53
C ASN A 137 -1.85 -39.87 5.95
N GLU A 138 -0.92 -39.25 6.68
CA GLU A 138 -1.03 -37.84 7.13
C GLU A 138 -0.23 -36.88 6.23
N LYS A 139 0.57 -37.44 5.30
CA LYS A 139 1.48 -36.69 4.43
C LYS A 139 0.75 -35.63 3.60
N LEU A 140 -0.47 -35.94 3.17
CA LEU A 140 -1.27 -35.07 2.31
C LEU A 140 -1.65 -33.75 2.98
N ASP A 141 -2.28 -33.80 4.16
CA ASP A 141 -2.66 -32.58 4.90
C ASP A 141 -1.42 -31.73 5.23
N HIS A 142 -0.30 -32.39 5.52
CA HIS A 142 0.94 -31.71 5.82
C HIS A 142 1.55 -31.01 4.59
N ILE A 143 1.47 -31.59 3.39
CA ILE A 143 1.84 -30.91 2.13
C ILE A 143 0.90 -29.74 1.84
N GLN A 144 -0.40 -29.89 2.08
CA GLN A 144 -1.34 -28.78 1.89
C GLN A 144 -1.03 -27.62 2.84
N LYS A 145 -0.65 -27.92 4.09
CA LYS A 145 -0.15 -26.91 5.03
C LYS A 145 1.08 -26.18 4.51
N PHE A 146 2.04 -26.91 3.92
CA PHE A 146 3.21 -26.32 3.28
C PHE A 146 2.84 -25.36 2.15
N PHE A 147 1.93 -25.77 1.27
CA PHE A 147 1.45 -24.90 0.19
C PHE A 147 0.69 -23.68 0.70
N ARG A 148 -0.09 -23.79 1.77
CA ARG A 148 -0.71 -22.61 2.41
C ARG A 148 0.35 -21.61 2.86
N MET A 149 1.47 -22.08 3.41
CA MET A 149 2.53 -21.21 3.90
C MET A 149 3.30 -20.47 2.80
N LEU A 150 3.47 -21.07 1.61
CA LEU A 150 4.37 -20.55 0.58
C LEU A 150 3.69 -20.13 -0.73
N LEU A 151 2.47 -20.60 -1.00
CA LEU A 151 1.77 -20.37 -2.26
C LEU A 151 0.46 -19.60 -2.08
N SER A 152 0.04 -19.32 -0.84
CA SER A 152 -1.13 -18.49 -0.56
C SER A 152 -0.76 -17.01 -0.43
N ASP A 153 -1.73 -16.14 -0.72
CA ASP A 153 -1.66 -14.68 -0.51
C ASP A 153 -1.70 -14.32 0.99
N ASP A 154 -2.07 -15.27 1.85
CA ASP A 154 -2.08 -15.11 3.31
C ASP A 154 -0.73 -15.49 3.94
N ALA A 155 0.27 -15.85 3.12
CA ALA A 155 1.62 -16.15 3.58
C ALA A 155 2.23 -14.93 4.28
N THR A 156 2.72 -15.10 5.50
CA THR A 156 2.97 -13.96 6.39
C THR A 156 4.30 -13.24 6.17
N MET A 157 5.25 -13.84 5.44
CA MET A 157 6.59 -13.25 5.25
C MET A 157 7.26 -13.65 3.93
N HIS A 158 7.16 -14.92 3.55
CA HIS A 158 7.81 -15.45 2.35
C HIS A 158 6.79 -16.17 1.47
N TYR A 159 6.98 -16.09 0.17
CA TYR A 159 6.27 -16.91 -0.80
C TYR A 159 7.26 -17.50 -1.80
N TYR A 160 6.87 -18.58 -2.45
CA TYR A 160 7.65 -19.15 -3.53
C TYR A 160 7.36 -18.42 -4.85
N SER A 161 8.38 -17.77 -5.41
CA SER A 161 8.31 -17.06 -6.67
C SER A 161 8.63 -17.99 -7.84
N PHE A 162 7.59 -18.39 -8.58
CA PHE A 162 7.77 -19.12 -9.84
C PHE A 162 8.41 -18.29 -10.96
N CYS A 163 8.50 -16.97 -10.79
CA CYS A 163 9.23 -16.12 -11.73
C CYS A 163 10.74 -16.27 -11.59
N ASN A 164 11.22 -16.46 -10.36
CA ASN A 164 12.65 -16.54 -10.05
C ASN A 164 13.09 -17.96 -9.68
N ASP A 165 12.14 -18.91 -9.57
CA ASP A 165 12.34 -20.28 -9.10
C ASP A 165 12.90 -20.37 -7.67
N ASP A 166 12.61 -19.36 -6.84
CA ASP A 166 13.21 -19.15 -5.52
C ASP A 166 12.23 -18.53 -4.52
N LEU A 167 12.62 -18.49 -3.24
CA LEU A 167 11.85 -17.78 -2.21
C LEU A 167 12.01 -16.27 -2.35
N ALA A 168 10.88 -15.59 -2.21
CA ALA A 168 10.77 -14.14 -2.23
C ALA A 168 10.12 -13.66 -0.93
N GLU A 169 10.53 -12.49 -0.47
CA GLU A 169 9.96 -11.85 0.71
C GLU A 169 8.76 -10.99 0.29
N ASP A 170 7.61 -11.15 0.95
CA ASP A 170 6.38 -10.40 0.61
C ASP A 170 6.55 -8.87 0.77
N ASP A 171 7.44 -8.44 1.68
CA ASP A 171 7.72 -7.01 1.88
C ASP A 171 8.74 -6.45 0.87
N CYS A 172 9.53 -7.30 0.21
CA CYS A 172 10.58 -6.88 -0.72
C CYS A 172 10.25 -7.16 -2.18
N ASP A 173 9.32 -8.08 -2.45
CA ASP A 173 8.96 -8.50 -3.79
C ASP A 173 7.44 -8.59 -3.94
N TRP A 174 6.94 -8.11 -5.06
CA TRP A 174 5.53 -8.25 -5.42
C TRP A 174 5.40 -8.78 -6.84
N HIS A 175 4.33 -9.52 -7.10
CA HIS A 175 4.07 -10.04 -8.43
C HIS A 175 3.17 -9.11 -9.24
N CYS A 176 3.68 -8.55 -10.33
CA CYS A 176 2.88 -7.68 -11.18
C CYS A 176 1.88 -8.49 -12.00
N THR A 177 0.59 -8.40 -11.65
CA THR A 177 -0.50 -9.12 -12.31
C THR A 177 -0.71 -8.74 -13.77
N ILE A 178 -0.21 -7.57 -14.21
CA ILE A 178 -0.30 -7.10 -15.60
C ILE A 178 0.91 -7.57 -16.40
N CYS A 179 2.13 -7.33 -15.90
CA CYS A 179 3.38 -7.71 -16.56
C CYS A 179 3.72 -9.20 -16.43
N LYS A 180 3.06 -9.92 -15.52
CA LYS A 180 3.24 -11.37 -15.29
C LYS A 180 4.64 -11.77 -14.82
N THR A 181 5.24 -10.92 -13.98
CA THR A 181 6.61 -11.06 -13.46
C THR A 181 6.67 -10.55 -12.01
N CYS A 182 7.45 -11.22 -11.15
CA CYS A 182 7.88 -10.68 -9.86
C CYS A 182 8.77 -9.46 -10.03
N ARG A 183 8.66 -8.53 -9.10
CA ARG A 183 9.27 -7.20 -9.10
C ARG A 183 9.65 -6.82 -7.69
N ASP A 184 10.71 -6.04 -7.56
CA ASP A 184 11.11 -5.45 -6.29
C ASP A 184 10.02 -4.45 -5.81
N TRP A 185 9.86 -4.32 -4.50
CA TRP A 185 8.91 -3.41 -3.84
C TRP A 185 9.09 -1.93 -4.23
N ARG A 186 10.27 -1.54 -4.71
CA ARG A 186 10.58 -0.20 -5.23
C ARG A 186 10.08 0.00 -6.66
N GLU A 187 9.68 -1.05 -7.34
CA GLU A 187 9.04 -0.99 -8.65
C GLU A 187 7.51 -0.92 -8.51
N TRP A 188 6.87 -0.24 -9.45
CA TRP A 188 5.41 -0.17 -9.54
C TRP A 188 4.97 -0.27 -10.99
N HIS A 189 3.74 -0.73 -11.24
CA HIS A 189 3.18 -0.79 -12.59
C HIS A 189 2.60 0.57 -13.00
N CYS A 190 3.08 1.14 -14.11
CA CYS A 190 2.52 2.36 -14.65
C CYS A 190 1.43 2.06 -15.69
N ASP A 191 0.16 2.29 -15.32
CA ASP A 191 -1.00 2.07 -16.21
C ASP A 191 -0.88 2.85 -17.54
N GLY A 192 -0.37 4.08 -17.50
CA GLY A 192 -0.22 4.91 -18.69
C GLY A 192 0.86 4.42 -19.67
N CYS A 193 1.85 3.67 -19.17
CA CYS A 193 2.92 3.10 -19.99
C CYS A 193 2.78 1.59 -20.18
N ASN A 194 1.83 0.95 -19.49
CA ASN A 194 1.64 -0.49 -19.41
C ASN A 194 2.95 -1.26 -19.14
N LYS A 195 3.79 -0.73 -18.23
CA LYS A 195 5.08 -1.32 -17.87
C LYS A 195 5.42 -1.10 -16.40
N CYS A 196 6.11 -2.05 -15.79
CA CYS A 196 6.75 -1.84 -14.49
C CYS A 196 7.88 -0.82 -14.64
N SER A 197 7.99 0.09 -13.68
CA SER A 197 9.03 1.10 -13.62
C SER A 197 9.60 1.13 -12.21
N TYR A 198 10.92 1.26 -12.13
CA TYR A 198 11.62 1.46 -10.87
C TYR A 198 11.44 2.88 -10.37
N GLY A 199 11.19 3.05 -9.07
CA GLY A 199 11.50 4.29 -8.37
C GLY A 199 10.35 4.92 -7.59
N THR A 200 10.76 5.59 -6.52
CA THR A 200 10.06 6.59 -5.71
C THR A 200 9.60 7.82 -6.51
N THR A 201 9.90 7.87 -7.82
CA THR A 201 9.53 8.93 -8.75
C THR A 201 8.19 8.61 -9.41
N LEU A 202 7.11 8.91 -8.69
CA LEU A 202 5.80 9.14 -9.32
C LEU A 202 5.79 10.56 -9.87
N PRO A 203 5.49 10.78 -11.18
CA PRO A 203 5.17 9.81 -12.23
C PRO A 203 6.40 9.22 -12.96
N CYS A 204 6.25 8.08 -13.65
CA CYS A 204 7.35 7.48 -14.43
C CYS A 204 7.86 8.43 -15.53
N GLN A 205 9.13 8.32 -15.93
CA GLN A 205 9.83 9.24 -16.86
C GLN A 205 9.09 9.54 -18.18
N ARG A 206 8.26 8.61 -18.68
CA ARG A 206 7.45 8.80 -19.89
C ARG A 206 6.13 9.53 -19.61
N CYS A 207 5.50 9.27 -18.46
CA CYS A 207 4.33 10.02 -17.99
C CYS A 207 4.70 11.43 -17.52
N GLU A 208 5.90 11.60 -16.95
CA GLU A 208 6.45 12.89 -16.58
C GLU A 208 6.55 13.83 -17.80
N ARG A 209 7.05 13.32 -18.94
CA ARG A 209 7.08 14.10 -20.19
C ARG A 209 5.71 14.56 -20.69
N LYS A 210 4.65 13.76 -20.50
CA LYS A 210 3.28 14.19 -20.83
C LYS A 210 2.75 15.23 -19.84
N ASN A 211 3.24 15.23 -18.61
CA ASN A 211 2.87 16.17 -17.56
C ASN A 211 3.78 17.42 -17.50
N GLN A 212 4.83 17.54 -18.33
CA GLN A 212 5.71 18.72 -18.33
C GLN A 212 4.94 20.02 -18.60
N MET A 213 3.93 19.99 -19.47
CA MET A 213 3.05 21.15 -19.68
C MET A 213 2.28 21.50 -18.39
N PHE A 214 1.75 20.51 -17.66
CA PHE A 214 1.03 20.73 -16.41
C PHE A 214 1.95 21.17 -15.26
N SER A 215 3.18 20.65 -15.23
CA SER A 215 4.24 21.05 -14.30
C SER A 215 4.63 22.52 -14.49
N PHE A 216 4.75 22.98 -15.74
CA PHE A 216 5.02 24.38 -16.04
C PHE A 216 3.89 25.28 -15.54
N TRP A 217 2.63 24.94 -15.83
CA TRP A 217 1.49 25.71 -15.31
C TRP A 217 1.38 25.69 -13.79
N ARG A 218 1.67 24.55 -13.14
CA ARG A 218 1.76 24.48 -11.67
C ARG A 218 2.87 25.39 -11.15
N TYR A 219 4.03 25.39 -11.78
CA TYR A 219 5.15 26.24 -11.40
C TYR A 219 4.79 27.73 -11.53
N ILE A 220 4.20 28.14 -12.65
CA ILE A 220 3.70 29.51 -12.86
C ILE A 220 2.63 29.88 -11.84
N ALA A 221 1.70 28.97 -11.52
CA ALA A 221 0.67 29.22 -10.51
C ALA A 221 1.27 29.37 -9.10
N VAL A 222 2.27 28.56 -8.75
CA VAL A 222 3.00 28.71 -7.47
C VAL A 222 3.76 30.02 -7.42
N LEU A 223 4.49 30.39 -8.48
CA LEU A 223 5.18 31.67 -8.57
C LEU A 223 4.20 32.84 -8.44
N TYR A 224 3.10 32.80 -9.19
CA TYR A 224 2.07 33.84 -9.14
C TYR A 224 1.48 33.97 -7.73
N ALA A 225 1.08 32.86 -7.10
CA ALA A 225 0.57 32.86 -5.74
C ALA A 225 1.60 33.36 -4.72
N GLN A 226 2.88 33.04 -4.91
CA GLN A 226 3.96 33.49 -4.05
C GLN A 226 4.17 35.00 -4.16
N TYR A 227 4.37 35.54 -5.37
CA TYR A 227 4.61 36.96 -5.56
C TYR A 227 3.38 37.80 -5.19
N PHE A 228 2.20 37.40 -5.66
CA PHE A 228 0.95 38.10 -5.35
C PHE A 228 0.63 38.05 -3.84
N GLY A 229 0.85 36.89 -3.21
CA GLY A 229 0.67 36.73 -1.76
C GLY A 229 1.64 37.58 -0.94
N ILE A 230 2.92 37.66 -1.34
CA ILE A 230 3.91 38.53 -0.69
C ILE A 230 3.52 40.00 -0.85
N SER A 231 3.03 40.41 -2.02
CA SER A 231 2.57 41.79 -2.23
C SER A 231 1.38 42.16 -1.34
N ILE A 232 0.36 41.30 -1.24
CA ILE A 232 -0.79 41.51 -0.36
C ILE A 232 -0.35 41.59 1.10
N LEU A 233 0.46 40.64 1.56
CA LEU A 233 0.99 40.64 2.93
C LEU A 233 1.77 41.93 3.23
N SER A 234 2.55 42.42 2.29
CA SER A 234 3.32 43.65 2.47
C SER A 234 2.41 44.87 2.66
N LEU A 235 1.30 44.94 1.90
CA LEU A 235 0.32 46.02 2.03
C LEU A 235 -0.43 45.97 3.36
N GLU A 236 -0.84 44.77 3.81
CA GLU A 236 -1.52 44.59 5.10
C GLU A 236 -0.59 44.94 6.28
N ILE A 237 0.67 44.52 6.23
CA ILE A 237 1.68 44.90 7.24
C ILE A 237 1.87 46.41 7.32
N LEU A 238 1.90 47.10 6.17
CA LEU A 238 2.05 48.56 6.14
C LEU A 238 0.83 49.27 6.76
N ASP A 239 -0.38 48.77 6.49
CA ASP A 239 -1.61 49.31 7.08
C ASP A 239 -1.63 49.15 8.61
N ASP A 240 -1.28 47.96 9.12
CA ASP A 240 -1.17 47.70 10.56
C ASP A 240 -0.10 48.57 11.22
N ILE A 241 1.07 48.76 10.59
CA ILE A 241 2.13 49.63 11.10
C ILE A 241 1.67 51.09 11.15
N LEU A 242 0.98 51.57 10.12
CA LEU A 242 0.40 52.92 10.08
C LEU A 242 -0.63 53.09 11.20
N ASN A 243 -1.52 52.13 11.40
CA ASN A 243 -2.51 52.14 12.48
C ASN A 243 -1.82 52.22 13.86
N ILE A 244 -0.82 51.36 14.12
CA ILE A 244 -0.05 51.38 15.36
C ILE A 244 0.65 52.74 15.54
N PHE A 245 1.25 53.31 14.48
CA PHE A 245 1.90 54.60 14.54
C PHE A 245 0.92 55.73 14.88
N ILE A 246 -0.23 55.76 14.22
CA ILE A 246 -1.30 56.75 14.45
C ILE A 246 -1.78 56.67 15.91
N PHE A 247 -2.12 55.47 16.40
CA PHE A 247 -2.60 55.28 17.78
C PHE A 247 -1.55 55.57 18.84
N THR A 248 -0.26 55.32 18.54
CA THR A 248 0.81 55.61 19.48
C THR A 248 1.22 57.07 19.48
N LYS A 249 1.17 57.80 18.36
CA LYS A 249 1.68 59.19 18.28
C LYS A 249 0.65 60.27 18.52
N LEU A 250 -0.63 60.03 18.24
CA LEU A 250 -1.68 61.03 18.51
C LEU A 250 -1.96 61.11 20.01
N ARG A 251 -1.48 62.20 20.62
CA ARG A 251 -1.61 62.46 22.06
C ARG A 251 -3.06 62.40 22.55
N THR A 252 -4.00 62.88 21.74
CA THR A 252 -5.44 62.90 22.01
C THR A 252 -6.05 61.49 22.12
N SER A 253 -5.43 60.49 21.50
CA SER A 253 -5.96 59.12 21.46
C SER A 253 -5.60 58.31 22.70
N ARG A 254 -4.53 58.67 23.42
CA ARG A 254 -3.98 57.87 24.53
C ARG A 254 -4.83 57.90 25.82
N GLU A 255 -5.73 58.85 25.96
CA GLU A 255 -6.49 59.04 27.20
C GLU A 255 -7.80 58.22 27.24
N THR A 256 -8.17 57.58 26.12
CA THR A 256 -9.41 56.79 26.04
C THR A 256 -9.14 55.30 26.15
N LEU A 257 -9.87 54.62 27.04
CA LEU A 257 -9.75 53.18 27.27
C LEU A 257 -9.99 52.35 25.99
N SER A 258 -10.85 52.84 25.09
CA SER A 258 -11.14 52.23 23.79
C SER A 258 -9.89 52.10 22.90
N THR A 259 -9.00 53.09 22.92
CA THR A 259 -7.75 53.06 22.13
C THR A 259 -6.83 51.93 22.57
N PHE A 260 -6.80 51.59 23.86
CA PHE A 260 -5.99 50.48 24.35
C PHE A 260 -6.49 49.13 23.81
N TYR A 261 -7.80 48.90 23.81
CA TYR A 261 -8.39 47.68 23.25
C TYR A 261 -8.20 47.58 21.74
N LEU A 262 -8.37 48.69 21.01
CA LEU A 262 -8.13 48.74 19.57
C LEU A 262 -6.66 48.45 19.24
N LEU A 263 -5.71 49.04 19.99
CA LEU A 263 -4.29 48.78 19.80
C LEU A 263 -3.95 47.30 20.07
N GLY A 264 -4.49 46.72 21.14
CA GLY A 264 -4.33 45.30 21.44
C GLY A 264 -4.89 44.39 20.35
N ALA A 265 -6.05 44.73 19.79
CA ALA A 265 -6.66 43.99 18.69
C ALA A 265 -5.83 44.06 17.40
N VAL A 266 -5.31 45.25 17.05
CA VAL A 266 -4.42 45.44 15.88
C VAL A 266 -3.14 44.62 16.05
N ILE A 267 -2.50 44.67 17.23
CA ILE A 267 -1.30 43.86 17.51
C ILE A 267 -1.60 42.36 17.40
N GLY A 268 -2.75 41.91 17.93
CA GLY A 268 -3.18 40.52 17.84
C GLY A 268 -3.37 40.05 16.39
N ASN A 269 -4.08 40.85 15.58
CA ASN A 269 -4.28 40.57 14.16
C ASN A 269 -2.96 40.54 13.40
N PHE A 270 -2.07 41.49 13.64
CA PHE A 270 -0.75 41.56 13.03
C PHE A 270 0.08 40.29 13.30
N LEU A 271 0.13 39.83 14.55
CA LEU A 271 0.84 38.61 14.93
C LEU A 271 0.21 37.36 14.30
N GLN A 272 -1.12 37.27 14.29
CA GLN A 272 -1.85 36.16 13.67
C GLN A 272 -1.57 36.09 12.16
N LEU A 273 -1.58 37.23 11.49
CA LEU A 273 -1.32 37.33 10.04
C LEU A 273 0.09 36.86 9.70
N ILE A 274 1.10 37.37 10.42
CA ILE A 274 2.50 36.95 10.24
C ILE A 274 2.65 35.45 10.41
N LEU A 275 2.07 34.87 11.47
CA LEU A 275 2.19 33.45 11.77
C LEU A 275 1.51 32.59 10.68
N ALA A 276 0.29 32.95 10.30
CA ALA A 276 -0.49 32.21 9.30
C ALA A 276 0.18 32.25 7.92
N MET A 277 0.64 33.42 7.49
CA MET A 277 1.24 33.60 6.17
C MET A 277 2.64 33.01 6.08
N THR A 278 3.48 33.16 7.11
CA THR A 278 4.79 32.49 7.16
C THR A 278 4.62 30.97 7.07
N THR A 279 3.63 30.42 7.78
CA THR A 279 3.34 28.98 7.74
C THR A 279 2.94 28.51 6.34
N ARG A 280 2.09 29.28 5.64
CA ARG A 280 1.67 28.97 4.27
C ARG A 280 2.82 29.09 3.27
N ILE A 281 3.61 30.17 3.34
CA ILE A 281 4.77 30.38 2.46
C ILE A 281 5.75 29.21 2.61
N VAL A 282 6.08 28.82 3.84
CA VAL A 282 7.02 27.71 4.08
C VAL A 282 6.46 26.38 3.53
N THR A 283 5.19 26.12 3.77
CA THR A 283 4.54 24.88 3.32
C THR A 283 4.49 24.79 1.79
N VAL A 284 4.15 25.89 1.11
CA VAL A 284 4.01 25.92 -0.35
C VAL A 284 5.38 25.95 -1.05
N CYS A 285 6.32 26.77 -0.58
CA CYS A 285 7.58 26.99 -1.27
C CYS A 285 8.56 25.83 -1.06
N PHE A 286 8.64 25.30 0.16
CA PHE A 286 9.63 24.28 0.50
C PHE A 286 9.05 22.87 0.53
N ASN A 287 7.74 22.72 0.28
CA ASN A 287 7.02 21.45 0.42
C ASN A 287 7.27 20.76 1.80
N HIS A 288 7.65 21.57 2.79
CA HIS A 288 7.94 21.13 4.14
C HIS A 288 6.75 21.52 5.00
N GLY A 289 5.98 20.51 5.40
CA GLY A 289 4.95 20.71 6.42
C GLY A 289 5.62 21.12 7.73
N LEU A 290 5.42 22.37 8.18
CA LEU A 290 5.90 22.87 9.48
C LEU A 290 5.36 22.06 10.67
N THR A 291 4.24 21.35 10.46
CA THR A 291 3.69 20.37 11.40
C THR A 291 4.67 19.25 11.75
N ARG A 292 5.66 18.95 10.91
CA ARG A 292 6.72 17.97 11.22
C ARG A 292 7.76 18.46 12.23
N PHE A 293 7.91 19.78 12.41
CA PHE A 293 8.88 20.37 13.34
C PHE A 293 8.25 20.86 14.65
N SER A 294 6.93 20.94 14.71
CA SER A 294 6.21 21.29 15.93
C SER A 294 6.19 20.09 16.90
N LEU A 295 7.04 20.15 17.93
CA LEU A 295 6.99 19.23 19.08
C LEU A 295 5.60 19.17 19.71
N ALA A 296 4.85 20.29 19.70
CA ALA A 296 3.48 20.37 20.18
C ALA A 296 2.50 19.58 19.30
N TRP A 297 2.65 19.67 17.97
CA TRP A 297 1.82 18.92 17.02
C TRP A 297 2.09 17.42 17.11
N CYS A 298 3.37 17.00 17.16
CA CYS A 298 3.74 15.60 17.37
C CYS A 298 3.16 15.02 18.67
N LYS A 299 3.18 15.78 19.78
CA LYS A 299 2.56 15.37 21.05
C LYS A 299 1.03 15.30 20.99
N LEU A 300 0.38 16.21 20.28
CA LEU A 300 -1.08 16.19 20.11
C LEU A 300 -1.52 15.00 19.26
N THR A 301 -0.77 14.65 18.22
CA THR A 301 -1.09 13.50 17.36
C THR A 301 -0.73 12.15 17.99
N SER A 302 0.21 12.08 18.95
CA SER A 302 0.53 10.82 19.63
C SER A 302 -0.50 10.39 20.67
N ILE A 303 -1.46 11.27 21.00
CA ILE A 303 -2.53 11.01 21.96
C ILE A 303 -3.78 10.43 21.28
N TYR A 304 -3.86 10.49 19.95
CA TYR A 304 -4.96 9.97 19.12
C TYR A 304 -4.49 8.80 18.26
#